data_AF-A0A0K0FN95-F1
#
_entry.id   AF-A0A0K0FN95-F1
#
_cell.length_a   1.000
_cell.length_b   1.000
_cell.length_c   1.000
_cell.angle_alpha   90.00
_cell.angle_beta   90.00
_cell.angle_gamma   90.00
#
_symmetry.space_group_name_H-M   'P 1'
#
loop_
_entity.id
_entity.type
_entity.pdbx_description
1 polymer ?
#
loop_
_entity_poly.entity_id
_entity_poly.type
_entity_poly.pdbx_seq_one_letter_code
_entity_poly.pdbx_strand_id
1 'polypeptide(L)'
;MIKSKHDDIDDPSEVLRMVRLTVKEANQRAQKLQNQTTQQLVQRVKDLKYWSSEIDREILDLAEDNDDMQRYFRRLQTCMDVTQEALKINEQCFAVRRKRVQVDSADRVDKALVKERDTIHDGMRQMKEFNNIIEKQIEINESAKNRLNRDFTLKQEAITLDHRSAALGIQPKYQKRTIDGNFEIRDGIPLQRMSEYGEWVENTSANLNQSAKARARSRKIVQKMVQSIKEVAQSLRQEATVVEGTLKDSIRVWSEWRDMLQGQVAEKDKEIKIADSAINEIQLSLKLKGSPLQLALTRQNQRGLRPGIELCNDKAQHALQIELNNLKASMLSLEHQLDKAKDSRRKMDNDRYRLQRKFEICQQNVIVDNEVLRNIRSLYPQEIQLSGFLVNDTLKHSK
;
A
#
# COMPACT_ATOMS: atom_id res chain seq x y z
N MET A 1 -50.58 -113.78 -6.15
CA MET A 1 -51.35 -112.80 -6.96
C MET A 1 -50.51 -111.53 -7.03
N ILE A 2 -49.61 -111.49 -8.01
CA ILE A 2 -48.62 -110.45 -8.21
C ILE A 2 -49.25 -109.41 -9.15
N LYS A 3 -49.46 -108.19 -8.69
CA LYS A 3 -49.58 -107.03 -9.58
C LYS A 3 -48.34 -106.18 -9.36
N SER A 4 -47.38 -106.41 -10.25
CA SER A 4 -46.18 -105.61 -10.46
C SER A 4 -46.57 -104.14 -10.58
N LYS A 5 -45.91 -103.28 -9.82
CA LYS A 5 -45.75 -101.88 -10.20
C LYS A 5 -45.20 -101.86 -11.62
N HIS A 6 -45.86 -101.15 -12.51
CA HIS A 6 -45.27 -100.72 -13.77
C HIS A 6 -44.16 -99.75 -13.36
N ASP A 7 -42.91 -100.21 -13.42
CA ASP A 7 -41.78 -99.30 -13.53
C ASP A 7 -41.92 -98.65 -14.91
N ASP A 8 -42.19 -97.35 -14.94
CA ASP A 8 -42.02 -96.53 -16.14
C ASP A 8 -40.52 -96.58 -16.48
N ILE A 9 -40.13 -97.59 -17.26
CA ILE A 9 -38.84 -97.62 -17.95
C ILE A 9 -38.97 -96.56 -19.04
N ASP A 10 -38.53 -95.33 -18.74
CA ASP A 10 -38.46 -94.25 -19.73
C ASP A 10 -37.80 -94.80 -21.00
N ASP A 11 -38.47 -94.66 -22.15
CA ASP A 11 -37.95 -95.05 -23.46
C ASP A 11 -36.53 -94.44 -23.61
N PRO A 12 -35.48 -95.24 -23.86
CA PRO A 12 -34.12 -94.73 -24.02
C PRO A 12 -34.01 -93.60 -25.05
N SER A 13 -34.87 -93.62 -26.07
CA SER A 13 -34.94 -92.55 -27.08
C SER A 13 -35.49 -91.24 -26.49
N GLU A 14 -36.46 -91.35 -25.60
CA GLU A 14 -37.07 -90.24 -24.88
C GLU A 14 -36.11 -89.65 -23.83
N VAL A 15 -35.39 -90.51 -23.09
CA VAL A 15 -34.32 -90.07 -22.17
C VAL A 15 -33.23 -89.31 -22.93
N LEU A 16 -32.76 -89.84 -24.07
CA LEU A 16 -31.75 -89.16 -24.90
C LEU A 16 -32.27 -87.85 -25.50
N ARG A 17 -33.55 -87.79 -25.87
CA ARG A 17 -34.21 -86.56 -26.33
C ARG A 17 -34.23 -85.51 -25.22
N MET A 18 -34.62 -85.91 -24.00
CA MET A 18 -34.65 -85.04 -22.83
C MET A 18 -33.25 -84.55 -22.44
N VAL A 19 -32.24 -85.41 -22.42
CA VAL A 19 -30.83 -85.02 -22.16
C VAL A 19 -30.35 -83.98 -23.19
N ARG A 20 -30.59 -84.22 -24.49
CA ARG A 20 -30.22 -83.26 -25.55
C ARG A 20 -30.96 -81.93 -25.39
N LEU A 21 -32.23 -81.96 -24.99
CA LEU A 21 -33.01 -80.76 -24.72
C LEU A 21 -32.44 -80.00 -23.52
N THR A 22 -32.16 -80.67 -22.40
CA THR A 22 -31.56 -80.07 -21.21
C THR A 22 -30.20 -79.45 -21.51
N VAL A 23 -29.35 -80.12 -22.29
CA VAL A 23 -28.04 -79.57 -22.72
C VAL A 23 -28.25 -78.31 -23.58
N LYS A 24 -29.18 -78.36 -24.54
CA LYS A 24 -29.49 -77.21 -25.40
C LYS A 24 -30.02 -76.03 -24.58
N GLU A 25 -30.95 -76.27 -23.67
CA GLU A 25 -31.53 -75.25 -22.79
C GLU A 25 -30.49 -74.67 -21.83
N ALA A 26 -29.64 -75.51 -21.23
CA ALA A 26 -28.55 -75.08 -20.36
C ALA A 26 -27.53 -74.21 -21.11
N ASN A 27 -27.12 -74.63 -22.31
CA ASN A 27 -26.20 -73.85 -23.16
C ASN A 27 -26.82 -72.51 -23.59
N GLN A 28 -28.08 -72.51 -24.03
CA GLN A 28 -28.78 -71.28 -24.39
C GLN A 28 -28.94 -70.34 -23.20
N ARG A 29 -29.26 -70.87 -22.02
CA ARG A 29 -29.37 -70.10 -20.78
C ARG A 29 -28.02 -69.50 -20.38
N ALA A 30 -26.95 -70.30 -20.41
CA ALA A 30 -25.59 -69.84 -20.11
C ALA A 30 -25.15 -68.72 -21.07
N GLN A 31 -25.35 -68.90 -22.38
CA GLN A 31 -25.02 -67.89 -23.38
C GLN A 31 -25.83 -66.60 -23.17
N LYS A 32 -27.13 -66.71 -22.88
CA LYS A 32 -27.99 -65.55 -22.62
C LYS A 32 -27.51 -64.77 -21.39
N LEU A 33 -27.18 -65.46 -20.30
CA LEU A 33 -26.66 -64.86 -19.08
C LEU A 33 -25.31 -64.16 -19.33
N GLN A 34 -24.37 -64.83 -20.01
CA GLN A 34 -23.07 -64.25 -20.35
C GLN A 34 -23.22 -62.99 -21.22
N ASN A 35 -24.08 -63.04 -22.24
CA ASN A 35 -24.36 -61.88 -23.09
C ASN A 35 -24.95 -60.72 -22.28
N GLN A 36 -25.90 -60.99 -21.39
CA GLN A 36 -26.51 -59.98 -20.53
C GLN A 36 -25.46 -59.34 -19.59
N THR A 37 -24.65 -60.13 -18.91
CA THR A 37 -23.58 -59.62 -18.02
C THR A 37 -22.54 -58.83 -18.80
N THR A 38 -22.16 -59.28 -20.00
CA THR A 38 -21.24 -58.55 -20.88
C THR A 38 -21.80 -57.17 -21.24
N GLN A 39 -23.09 -57.09 -21.57
CA GLN A 39 -23.75 -55.80 -21.85
C GLN A 39 -23.73 -54.88 -20.62
N GLN A 40 -23.95 -55.41 -19.42
CA GLN A 40 -23.86 -54.63 -18.18
C GLN A 40 -22.45 -54.10 -17.92
N LEU A 41 -21.40 -54.89 -18.17
CA LEU A 41 -20.00 -54.44 -18.08
C LEU A 41 -19.69 -53.34 -19.09
N VAL A 42 -20.16 -53.48 -20.34
CA VAL A 42 -20.01 -52.43 -21.36
C VAL A 42 -20.73 -51.14 -20.93
N GLN A 43 -21.92 -51.24 -20.33
CA GLN A 43 -22.63 -50.09 -19.82
C GLN A 43 -21.87 -49.44 -18.64
N ARG A 44 -21.36 -50.23 -17.71
CA ARG A 44 -20.55 -49.75 -16.58
C ARG A 44 -19.32 -48.96 -17.04
N VAL A 45 -18.63 -49.45 -18.07
CA VAL A 45 -17.51 -48.74 -18.69
C VAL A 45 -17.93 -47.38 -19.27
N LYS A 46 -19.13 -47.28 -19.89
CA LYS A 46 -19.65 -46.00 -20.38
C LYS A 46 -19.89 -45.02 -19.24
N ASP A 47 -20.50 -45.47 -18.14
CA ASP A 47 -20.75 -44.62 -16.97
C ASP A 47 -19.44 -44.13 -16.36
N LEU A 48 -18.45 -45.02 -16.20
CA LEU A 48 -17.12 -44.67 -15.72
C LEU A 48 -16.43 -43.62 -16.60
N LYS A 49 -16.49 -43.79 -17.93
CA LYS A 49 -15.92 -42.82 -18.89
C LYS A 49 -16.63 -41.48 -18.82
N TYR A 50 -17.96 -41.47 -18.70
CA TYR A 50 -18.73 -40.25 -18.54
C TYR A 50 -18.26 -39.47 -17.29
N TRP A 51 -18.29 -40.10 -16.11
CA TRP A 51 -17.86 -39.43 -14.88
C TRP A 51 -16.38 -39.04 -14.91
N SER A 52 -15.52 -39.84 -15.54
CA SER A 52 -14.11 -39.48 -15.72
C SER A 52 -13.94 -38.23 -16.59
N SER A 53 -14.75 -38.07 -17.65
CA SER A 53 -14.70 -36.87 -18.49
C SER A 53 -15.22 -35.62 -17.78
N GLU A 54 -16.22 -35.77 -16.91
CA GLU A 54 -16.72 -34.66 -16.09
C GLU A 54 -15.68 -34.23 -15.04
N ILE A 55 -14.94 -35.18 -14.44
CA ILE A 55 -13.83 -34.86 -13.53
C ILE A 55 -12.70 -34.15 -14.28
N ASP A 56 -12.31 -34.64 -15.46
CA ASP A 56 -11.24 -34.04 -16.26
C ASP A 56 -11.57 -32.60 -16.64
N ARG A 57 -12.81 -32.33 -17.08
CA ARG A 57 -13.29 -30.97 -17.33
C ARG A 57 -13.21 -30.10 -16.08
N GLU A 58 -13.68 -30.57 -14.94
CA GLU A 58 -13.66 -29.79 -13.69
C GLU A 58 -12.23 -29.52 -13.18
N ILE A 59 -11.27 -30.43 -13.42
CA ILE A 59 -9.85 -30.20 -13.11
C ILE A 59 -9.30 -29.04 -13.94
N LEU A 60 -9.62 -28.99 -15.24
CA LEU A 60 -9.20 -27.90 -16.14
C LEU A 60 -9.82 -26.56 -15.70
N ASP A 61 -11.13 -26.53 -15.46
CA ASP A 61 -11.84 -25.37 -14.95
C ASP A 61 -11.23 -24.84 -13.63
N LEU A 62 -10.92 -25.75 -12.69
CA LEU A 62 -10.30 -25.39 -11.42
C LEU A 62 -8.88 -24.86 -11.61
N ALA A 63 -8.12 -25.40 -12.56
CA ALA A 63 -6.78 -24.94 -12.87
C ALA A 63 -6.79 -23.50 -13.43
N GLU A 64 -7.72 -23.18 -14.34
CA GLU A 64 -7.88 -21.83 -14.89
C GLU A 64 -8.26 -20.81 -13.80
N ASP A 65 -9.29 -21.11 -13.00
CA ASP A 65 -9.69 -20.24 -11.87
C ASP A 65 -8.55 -20.04 -10.85
N ASN A 66 -7.68 -21.05 -10.65
CA ASN A 66 -6.53 -20.96 -9.74
C ASN A 66 -5.38 -20.13 -10.32
N ASP A 67 -5.09 -20.21 -11.63
CA ASP A 67 -4.11 -19.32 -12.27
C ASP A 67 -4.53 -17.85 -12.15
N ASP A 68 -5.81 -17.57 -12.42
CA ASP A 68 -6.38 -16.23 -12.23
C ASP A 68 -6.24 -15.76 -10.78
N MET A 69 -6.59 -16.60 -9.81
CA MET A 69 -6.45 -16.26 -8.39
C MET A 69 -4.99 -15.99 -8.01
N GLN A 70 -4.03 -16.75 -8.53
CA GLN A 70 -2.60 -16.52 -8.31
C GLN A 70 -2.09 -15.23 -8.97
N ARG A 71 -2.62 -14.85 -10.15
CA ARG A 71 -2.32 -13.54 -10.77
C ARG A 71 -2.76 -12.39 -9.88
N TYR A 72 -3.98 -12.46 -9.36
CA TYR A 72 -4.51 -11.43 -8.45
C TYR A 72 -3.79 -11.41 -7.10
N PHE A 73 -3.37 -12.57 -6.59
CA PHE A 73 -2.55 -12.65 -5.38
C PHE A 73 -1.21 -11.94 -5.54
N ARG A 74 -0.49 -12.19 -6.63
CA ARG A 74 0.75 -11.47 -6.96
C ARG A 74 0.52 -9.97 -7.10
N ARG A 75 -0.59 -9.56 -7.74
CA ARG A 75 -0.95 -8.15 -7.85
C ARG A 75 -1.22 -7.50 -6.50
N LEU A 76 -1.90 -8.19 -5.58
CA LEU A 76 -2.12 -7.71 -4.21
C LEU A 76 -0.78 -7.51 -3.48
N GLN A 77 0.16 -8.45 -3.63
CA GLN A 77 1.51 -8.30 -3.05
C GLN A 77 2.22 -7.05 -3.59
N THR A 78 2.16 -6.81 -4.91
CA THR A 78 2.68 -5.56 -5.49
C THR A 78 2.00 -4.32 -4.91
N CYS A 79 0.68 -4.32 -4.70
CA CYS A 79 -0.02 -3.20 -4.05
C CYS A 79 0.51 -2.94 -2.63
N MET A 80 0.75 -4.01 -1.86
CA MET A 80 1.29 -3.93 -0.50
C MET A 80 2.69 -3.32 -0.50
N ASP A 81 3.56 -3.73 -1.42
CA ASP A 81 4.91 -3.18 -1.56
C ASP A 81 4.88 -1.69 -1.91
N VAL A 82 4.06 -1.30 -2.90
CA VAL A 82 3.94 0.11 -3.31
C VAL A 82 3.35 0.97 -2.18
N THR A 83 2.38 0.45 -1.43
CA THR A 83 1.79 1.16 -0.28
C THR A 83 2.80 1.28 0.87
N GLN A 84 3.68 0.29 1.05
CA GLN A 84 4.78 0.37 2.00
C GLN A 84 5.80 1.46 1.60
N GLU A 85 6.07 1.66 0.31
CA GLU A 85 6.88 2.80 -0.17
C GLU A 85 6.18 4.14 0.08
N ALA A 86 4.86 4.22 -0.12
CA ALA A 86 4.08 5.41 0.23
C ALA A 86 4.20 5.78 1.71
N LEU A 87 4.19 4.77 2.61
CA LEU A 87 4.42 4.98 4.05
C LEU A 87 5.81 5.56 4.32
N LYS A 88 6.86 5.02 3.69
CA LYS A 88 8.24 5.51 3.86
C LYS A 88 8.36 6.98 3.44
N ILE A 89 7.71 7.37 2.34
CA ILE A 89 7.67 8.76 1.87
C ILE A 89 7.00 9.66 2.92
N ASN A 90 5.86 9.24 3.46
CA ASN A 90 5.17 9.98 4.53
C ASN A 90 6.04 10.11 5.80
N GLU A 91 6.73 9.05 6.22
CA GLU A 91 7.66 9.08 7.36
C GLU A 91 8.86 9.99 7.13
N GLN A 92 9.43 9.98 5.92
CA GLN A 92 10.50 10.91 5.53
C GLN A 92 10.01 12.36 5.59
N CYS A 93 8.77 12.63 5.16
CA CYS A 93 8.16 13.94 5.29
C CYS A 93 8.09 14.40 6.76
N PHE A 94 7.66 13.52 7.68
CA PHE A 94 7.68 13.84 9.11
C PHE A 94 9.10 14.10 9.63
N ALA A 95 10.08 13.27 9.26
CA ALA A 95 11.46 13.41 9.72
C ALA A 95 12.09 14.74 9.28
N VAL A 96 11.81 15.18 8.05
CA VAL A 96 12.27 16.48 7.53
C VAL A 96 11.58 17.63 8.28
N ARG A 97 10.26 17.53 8.48
CA ARG A 97 9.49 18.60 9.12
C ARG A 97 9.79 18.77 10.60
N ARG A 98 10.19 17.71 11.31
CA ARG A 98 10.71 17.79 12.69
C ARG A 98 11.97 18.65 12.84
N LYS A 99 12.72 18.89 11.75
CA LYS A 99 13.89 19.78 11.76
C LYS A 99 13.54 21.26 11.65
N ARG A 100 12.28 21.59 11.34
CA ARG A 100 11.81 22.98 11.30
C ARG A 100 11.76 23.55 12.70
N VAL A 101 12.13 24.82 12.83
CA VAL A 101 11.90 25.56 14.06
C VAL A 101 10.42 25.91 14.10
N GLN A 102 9.68 25.26 14.98
CA GLN A 102 8.24 25.49 15.13
C GLN A 102 7.98 26.91 15.65
N VAL A 103 7.19 27.67 14.90
CA VAL A 103 6.74 29.01 15.31
C VAL A 103 5.28 28.98 15.79
N ASP A 104 4.50 27.96 15.43
CA ASP A 104 3.10 27.77 15.82
C ASP A 104 2.81 26.31 16.23
N SER A 105 1.84 26.11 17.14
CA SER A 105 1.52 24.79 17.71
C SER A 105 0.54 23.94 16.89
N ALA A 106 0.02 24.43 15.76
CA ALA A 106 -1.00 23.75 14.97
C ALA A 106 -0.70 23.76 13.46
N ASP A 107 0.36 23.07 13.04
CA ASP A 107 0.71 22.97 11.63
C ASP A 107 -0.29 22.09 10.86
N ARG A 108 -0.94 22.69 9.85
CA ARG A 108 -1.94 22.04 9.01
C ARG A 108 -1.34 20.92 8.16
N VAL A 109 -0.09 21.05 7.73
CA VAL A 109 0.60 20.04 6.92
C VAL A 109 0.86 18.79 7.77
N ASP A 110 1.25 18.95 9.04
CA ASP A 110 1.45 17.81 9.95
C ASP A 110 0.15 17.04 10.17
N LYS A 111 -0.97 17.74 10.34
CA LYS A 111 -2.31 17.11 10.46
C LYS A 111 -2.69 16.34 9.20
N ALA A 112 -2.44 16.90 8.02
CA ALA A 112 -2.70 16.23 6.75
C ALA A 112 -1.82 14.98 6.59
N LEU A 113 -0.53 15.05 6.95
CA LEU A 113 0.39 13.91 6.93
C LEU A 113 -0.02 12.81 7.91
N VAL A 114 -0.55 13.17 9.10
CA VAL A 114 -1.07 12.17 10.06
C VAL A 114 -2.25 11.44 9.45
N LYS A 115 -3.20 12.17 8.86
CA LYS A 115 -4.37 11.57 8.22
C LYS A 115 -3.99 10.66 7.03
N GLU A 116 -3.03 11.09 6.21
CA GLU A 116 -2.47 10.27 5.13
C GLU A 116 -1.87 8.97 5.71
N ARG A 117 -1.04 9.05 6.75
CA ARG A 117 -0.42 7.88 7.41
C ARG A 117 -1.46 6.90 7.96
N ASP A 118 -2.48 7.41 8.63
CA ASP A 118 -3.53 6.58 9.21
C ASP A 118 -4.32 5.85 8.11
N THR A 119 -4.60 6.54 7.00
CA THR A 119 -5.23 5.94 5.80
C THR A 119 -4.33 4.89 5.15
N ILE A 120 -3.01 5.12 5.09
CA ILE A 120 -2.02 4.13 4.63
C ILE A 120 -2.07 2.87 5.49
N HIS A 121 -2.05 3.00 6.82
CA HIS A 121 -2.11 1.86 7.72
C HIS A 121 -3.42 1.07 7.60
N ASP A 122 -4.56 1.74 7.44
CA ASP A 122 -5.85 1.08 7.24
C ASP A 122 -5.88 0.33 5.90
N GLY A 123 -5.34 0.91 4.83
CA GLY A 123 -5.16 0.25 3.54
C GLY A 123 -4.27 -1.00 3.63
N MET A 124 -3.12 -0.90 4.30
CA MET A 124 -2.22 -2.05 4.52
C MET A 124 -2.88 -3.17 5.32
N ARG A 125 -3.69 -2.82 6.33
CA ARG A 125 -4.44 -3.80 7.12
C ARG A 125 -5.44 -4.56 6.25
N GLN A 126 -6.23 -3.85 5.45
CA GLN A 126 -7.20 -4.45 4.53
C GLN A 126 -6.51 -5.39 3.52
N MET A 127 -5.38 -4.97 2.95
CA MET A 127 -4.61 -5.80 2.03
C MET A 127 -4.08 -7.07 2.71
N LYS A 128 -3.60 -6.97 3.96
CA LYS A 128 -3.14 -8.14 4.74
C LYS A 128 -4.27 -9.12 5.06
N GLU A 129 -5.47 -8.61 5.34
CA GLU A 129 -6.65 -9.47 5.53
C GLU A 129 -6.99 -10.24 4.25
N PHE A 130 -7.01 -9.57 3.09
CA PHE A 130 -7.19 -10.25 1.81
C PHE A 130 -6.09 -11.26 1.51
N ASN A 131 -4.83 -10.96 1.83
CA ASN A 131 -3.71 -11.87 1.64
C ASN A 131 -3.97 -13.21 2.35
N ASN A 132 -4.34 -13.14 3.64
CA ASN A 132 -4.67 -14.34 4.43
C ASN A 132 -5.89 -15.10 3.91
N ILE A 133 -6.91 -14.39 3.40
CA ILE A 133 -8.11 -15.01 2.81
C ILE A 133 -7.74 -15.76 1.53
N ILE A 134 -6.89 -15.17 0.68
CA ILE A 134 -6.47 -15.76 -0.59
C ILE A 134 -5.58 -16.98 -0.36
N GLU A 135 -4.62 -16.90 0.55
CA GLU A 135 -3.75 -18.04 0.91
C GLU A 135 -4.57 -19.26 1.31
N LYS A 136 -5.53 -19.08 2.22
CA LYS A 136 -6.44 -20.16 2.64
C LYS A 136 -7.29 -20.70 1.50
N GLN A 137 -7.75 -19.84 0.59
CA GLN A 137 -8.55 -20.29 -0.54
C GLN A 137 -7.71 -21.07 -1.57
N ILE A 138 -6.43 -20.73 -1.75
CA ILE A 138 -5.51 -21.51 -2.58
C ILE A 138 -5.33 -22.92 -1.98
N GLU A 139 -5.17 -23.06 -0.67
CA GLU A 139 -5.11 -24.38 0.00
C GLU A 139 -6.40 -25.20 -0.21
N ILE A 140 -7.56 -24.55 -0.17
CA ILE A 140 -8.86 -25.18 -0.45
C ILE A 140 -8.93 -25.66 -1.90
N ASN A 141 -8.46 -24.86 -2.85
CA ASN A 141 -8.43 -25.21 -4.27
C ASN A 141 -7.50 -26.42 -4.51
N GLU A 142 -6.30 -26.43 -3.92
CA GLU A 142 -5.38 -27.57 -4.02
C GLU A 142 -5.97 -28.85 -3.40
N SER A 143 -6.69 -28.73 -2.28
CA SER A 143 -7.38 -29.86 -1.66
C SER A 143 -8.55 -30.40 -2.51
N ALA A 144 -9.25 -29.53 -3.25
CA ALA A 144 -10.28 -29.94 -4.21
C ALA A 144 -9.66 -30.66 -5.41
N LYS A 145 -8.58 -30.09 -5.98
CA LYS A 145 -7.82 -30.67 -7.09
C LYS A 145 -7.29 -32.07 -6.76
N ASN A 146 -6.69 -32.25 -5.58
CA ASN A 146 -6.18 -33.54 -5.14
C ASN A 146 -7.27 -34.63 -5.04
N ARG A 147 -8.48 -34.25 -4.60
CA ARG A 147 -9.61 -35.19 -4.54
C ARG A 147 -10.13 -35.57 -5.92
N LEU A 148 -10.23 -34.60 -6.83
CA LEU A 148 -10.60 -34.86 -8.21
C LEU A 148 -9.57 -35.77 -8.90
N ASN A 149 -8.27 -35.48 -8.76
CA ASN A 149 -7.20 -36.32 -9.32
C ASN A 149 -7.24 -37.75 -8.80
N ARG A 150 -7.50 -37.93 -7.50
CA ARG A 150 -7.65 -39.26 -6.90
C ARG A 150 -8.85 -40.01 -7.49
N ASP A 151 -10.02 -39.37 -7.55
CA ASP A 151 -11.23 -39.97 -8.13
C ASP A 151 -11.02 -40.31 -9.62
N PHE A 152 -10.41 -39.41 -10.39
CA PHE A 152 -10.04 -39.64 -11.78
C PHE A 152 -9.16 -40.89 -11.94
N THR A 153 -8.08 -40.98 -11.16
CA THR A 153 -7.14 -42.11 -11.21
C THR A 153 -7.84 -43.43 -10.91
N LEU A 154 -8.66 -43.47 -9.86
CA LEU A 154 -9.46 -44.65 -9.51
C LEU A 154 -10.43 -45.05 -10.63
N LYS A 155 -11.04 -44.08 -11.31
CA LYS A 155 -11.91 -44.37 -12.46
C LYS A 155 -11.13 -44.89 -13.66
N GLN A 156 -9.93 -44.38 -13.94
CA GLN A 156 -9.09 -44.90 -15.04
C GLN A 156 -8.68 -46.36 -14.82
N GLU A 157 -8.31 -46.72 -13.59
CA GLU A 157 -8.03 -48.10 -13.21
C GLU A 157 -9.28 -48.99 -13.39
N ALA A 158 -10.43 -48.54 -12.89
CA ALA A 158 -11.70 -49.26 -13.03
C ALA A 158 -12.13 -49.44 -14.50
N ILE A 159 -11.97 -48.41 -15.34
CA ILE A 159 -12.22 -48.48 -16.79
C ILE A 159 -11.37 -49.58 -17.43
N THR A 160 -10.09 -49.67 -17.05
CA THR A 160 -9.17 -50.68 -17.59
C THR A 160 -9.58 -52.09 -17.19
N LEU A 161 -9.94 -52.28 -15.92
CA LEU A 161 -10.38 -53.57 -15.39
C LEU A 161 -11.71 -54.03 -15.99
N ASP A 162 -12.70 -53.14 -16.09
CA ASP A 162 -14.03 -53.47 -16.60
C ASP A 162 -14.01 -53.67 -18.13
N HIS A 163 -13.20 -52.90 -18.88
CA HIS A 163 -12.97 -53.17 -20.31
C HIS A 163 -12.37 -54.54 -20.54
N ARG A 164 -11.34 -54.90 -19.76
CA ARG A 164 -10.72 -56.22 -19.85
C ARG A 164 -11.74 -57.30 -19.53
N SER A 165 -12.57 -57.09 -18.51
CA SER A 165 -13.61 -58.03 -18.09
C SER A 165 -14.67 -58.24 -19.16
N ALA A 166 -15.14 -57.16 -19.80
CA ALA A 166 -16.07 -57.23 -20.94
C ALA A 166 -15.48 -57.92 -22.17
N ALA A 167 -14.14 -57.92 -22.32
CA ALA A 167 -13.44 -58.56 -23.43
C ALA A 167 -13.12 -60.05 -23.21
N LEU A 168 -13.22 -60.54 -21.96
CA LEU A 168 -13.04 -61.97 -21.64
C LEU A 168 -14.09 -62.82 -22.35
N GLY A 169 -13.67 -63.92 -22.97
CA GLY A 169 -14.57 -64.84 -23.71
C GLY A 169 -14.95 -64.38 -25.13
N ILE A 170 -14.66 -63.12 -25.50
CA ILE A 170 -14.88 -62.60 -26.86
C ILE A 170 -13.55 -62.49 -27.62
N GLN A 171 -12.51 -61.94 -26.97
CA GLN A 171 -11.22 -61.74 -27.63
C GLN A 171 -10.27 -62.93 -27.38
N PRO A 172 -9.72 -63.56 -28.43
CA PRO A 172 -8.87 -64.74 -28.29
C PRO A 172 -7.66 -64.53 -27.36
N LYS A 173 -7.11 -63.31 -27.32
CA LYS A 173 -5.97 -62.94 -26.46
C LYS A 173 -6.25 -63.00 -24.96
N TYR A 174 -7.52 -63.02 -24.55
CA TYR A 174 -7.92 -63.12 -23.13
C TYR A 174 -8.52 -64.48 -22.77
N GLN A 175 -8.52 -65.43 -23.72
CA GLN A 175 -9.06 -66.76 -23.51
C GLN A 175 -8.08 -67.60 -22.70
N LYS A 176 -8.41 -67.88 -21.44
CA LYS A 176 -7.69 -68.88 -20.64
C LYS A 176 -8.27 -70.25 -20.98
N ARG A 177 -7.44 -71.19 -21.44
CA ARG A 177 -7.82 -72.61 -21.52
C ARG A 177 -7.81 -73.17 -20.11
N THR A 178 -8.97 -73.45 -19.55
CA THR A 178 -9.10 -74.25 -18.32
C THR A 178 -8.97 -75.73 -18.67
N ILE A 179 -8.13 -76.46 -17.95
CA ILE A 179 -8.04 -77.92 -18.03
C ILE A 179 -9.29 -78.50 -17.35
N ASP A 180 -9.86 -79.54 -17.94
CA ASP A 180 -11.15 -80.15 -17.57
C ASP A 180 -11.34 -80.29 -16.05
N GLY A 181 -12.36 -79.64 -15.51
CA GLY A 181 -12.87 -79.83 -14.15
C GLY A 181 -12.10 -79.14 -13.00
N ASN A 182 -10.90 -78.61 -13.23
CA ASN A 182 -10.14 -77.91 -12.18
C ASN A 182 -10.40 -76.40 -12.20
N PHE A 183 -11.48 -75.98 -11.52
CA PHE A 183 -11.75 -74.57 -11.28
C PHE A 183 -11.05 -74.10 -9.99
N GLU A 184 -10.16 -73.12 -10.10
CA GLU A 184 -9.71 -72.35 -8.93
C GLU A 184 -10.87 -71.45 -8.49
N ILE A 185 -11.73 -71.97 -7.61
CA ILE A 185 -12.78 -71.18 -6.97
C ILE A 185 -12.11 -70.35 -5.87
N ARG A 186 -11.82 -69.10 -6.18
CA ARG A 186 -11.44 -68.12 -5.16
C ARG A 186 -12.70 -67.52 -4.57
N ASP A 187 -12.78 -67.47 -3.24
CA ASP A 187 -13.85 -66.72 -2.57
C ASP A 187 -13.85 -65.27 -3.08
N GLY A 188 -15.00 -64.85 -3.60
CA GLY A 188 -15.21 -63.47 -4.04
C GLY A 188 -15.09 -62.49 -2.87
N ILE A 189 -14.93 -61.21 -3.17
CA ILE A 189 -14.98 -60.16 -2.14
C ILE A 189 -16.41 -60.13 -1.57
N PRO A 190 -16.60 -60.11 -0.23
CA PRO A 190 -17.93 -59.99 0.37
C PRO A 190 -18.68 -58.76 -0.15
N LEU A 191 -19.95 -58.91 -0.51
CA LEU A 191 -20.77 -57.83 -1.07
C LEU A 191 -20.81 -56.59 -0.16
N GLN A 192 -20.75 -56.78 1.16
CA GLN A 192 -20.73 -55.70 2.15
C GLN A 192 -19.47 -54.82 2.10
N ARG A 193 -18.40 -55.26 1.41
CA ARG A 193 -17.20 -54.45 1.18
C ARG A 193 -17.25 -53.65 -0.13
N MET A 194 -18.31 -53.83 -0.92
CA MET A 194 -18.51 -53.13 -2.19
C MET A 194 -19.38 -51.89 -1.96
N SER A 195 -19.05 -50.78 -2.61
CA SER A 195 -19.89 -49.58 -2.59
C SER A 195 -21.16 -49.81 -3.38
N GLU A 196 -22.28 -49.24 -2.92
CA GLU A 196 -23.50 -49.21 -3.71
C GLU A 196 -23.38 -48.24 -4.90
N TYR A 197 -24.14 -48.49 -5.98
CA TYR A 197 -24.07 -47.65 -7.18
C TYR A 197 -24.42 -46.17 -6.88
N GLY A 198 -25.41 -45.94 -6.02
CA GLY A 198 -25.80 -44.60 -5.57
C GLY A 198 -24.67 -43.87 -4.86
N GLU A 199 -23.99 -44.53 -3.92
CA GLU A 199 -22.84 -43.98 -3.18
C GLU A 199 -21.67 -43.68 -4.11
N TRP A 200 -21.42 -44.52 -5.11
CA TRP A 200 -20.39 -44.31 -6.11
C TRP A 200 -20.64 -43.05 -6.96
N VAL A 201 -21.88 -42.84 -7.38
CA VAL A 201 -22.30 -41.61 -8.10
C VAL A 201 -22.17 -40.39 -7.18
N GLU A 202 -22.65 -40.51 -5.94
CA GLU A 202 -22.64 -39.42 -4.97
C GLU A 202 -21.23 -38.96 -4.62
N ASN A 203 -20.28 -39.89 -4.47
CA ASN A 203 -18.87 -39.55 -4.19
C ASN A 203 -18.30 -38.60 -5.25
N THR A 204 -18.49 -38.90 -6.54
CA THR A 204 -17.99 -38.03 -7.62
C THR A 204 -18.78 -36.73 -7.71
N SER A 205 -20.11 -36.80 -7.62
CA SER A 205 -20.96 -35.61 -7.61
C SER A 205 -20.58 -34.64 -6.47
N ALA A 206 -20.27 -35.16 -5.27
CA ALA A 206 -19.82 -34.38 -4.14
C ALA A 206 -18.46 -33.70 -4.39
N ASN A 207 -17.49 -34.42 -4.97
CA ASN A 207 -16.19 -33.87 -5.34
C ASN A 207 -16.32 -32.73 -6.37
N LEU A 208 -17.11 -32.95 -7.44
CA LEU A 208 -17.39 -31.94 -8.46
C LEU A 208 -18.07 -30.69 -7.86
N ASN A 209 -19.13 -30.89 -7.06
CA ASN A 209 -19.85 -29.79 -6.41
C ASN A 209 -18.95 -29.00 -5.46
N GLN A 210 -18.05 -29.66 -4.73
CA GLN A 210 -17.14 -28.97 -3.85
C GLN A 210 -16.10 -28.14 -4.62
N SER A 211 -15.59 -28.66 -5.73
CA SER A 211 -14.70 -27.91 -6.62
C SER A 211 -15.41 -26.69 -7.21
N ALA A 212 -16.61 -26.87 -7.75
CA ALA A 212 -17.42 -25.77 -8.29
C ALA A 212 -17.71 -24.69 -7.22
N LYS A 213 -17.99 -25.09 -5.97
CA LYS A 213 -18.13 -24.17 -4.84
C LYS A 213 -16.85 -23.44 -4.50
N ALA A 214 -15.69 -24.10 -4.55
CA ALA A 214 -14.39 -23.47 -4.33
C ALA A 214 -14.10 -22.42 -5.40
N ARG A 215 -14.27 -22.76 -6.68
CA ARG A 215 -14.16 -21.84 -7.83
C ARG A 215 -15.05 -20.61 -7.68
N ALA A 216 -16.33 -20.81 -7.35
CA ALA A 216 -17.27 -19.72 -7.12
C ALA A 216 -16.85 -18.81 -5.95
N ARG A 217 -16.22 -19.36 -4.90
CA ARG A 217 -15.66 -18.56 -3.79
C ARG A 217 -14.42 -17.79 -4.23
N SER A 218 -13.49 -18.41 -4.96
CA SER A 218 -12.30 -17.76 -5.54
C SER A 218 -12.68 -16.52 -6.34
N ARG A 219 -13.63 -16.63 -7.28
CA ARG A 219 -14.13 -15.49 -8.07
C ARG A 219 -14.71 -14.37 -7.20
N LYS A 220 -15.50 -14.70 -6.18
CA LYS A 220 -16.07 -13.71 -5.24
C LYS A 220 -14.99 -13.00 -4.42
N ILE A 221 -13.96 -13.71 -3.97
CA ILE A 221 -12.83 -13.14 -3.24
C ILE A 221 -12.08 -12.16 -4.14
N VAL A 222 -11.73 -12.58 -5.35
CA VAL A 222 -11.04 -11.74 -6.35
C VAL A 222 -11.85 -10.47 -6.65
N GLN A 223 -13.15 -10.60 -6.93
CA GLN A 223 -14.00 -9.43 -7.23
C GLN A 223 -14.01 -8.42 -6.08
N LYS A 224 -14.16 -8.88 -4.83
CA LYS A 224 -14.15 -8.01 -3.64
C LYS A 224 -12.78 -7.37 -3.42
N MET A 225 -11.72 -8.15 -3.56
CA MET A 225 -10.35 -7.68 -3.40
C MET A 225 -10.02 -6.58 -4.43
N VAL A 226 -10.35 -6.79 -5.71
CA VAL A 226 -10.10 -5.80 -6.76
C VAL A 226 -10.83 -4.49 -6.49
N GLN A 227 -12.09 -4.56 -6.06
CA GLN A 227 -12.87 -3.37 -5.71
C GLN A 227 -12.28 -2.64 -4.49
N SER A 228 -11.92 -3.38 -3.43
CA SER A 228 -11.32 -2.80 -2.22
C SER A 228 -9.94 -2.18 -2.49
N ILE A 229 -9.07 -2.84 -3.28
CA ILE A 229 -7.77 -2.27 -3.68
C ILE A 229 -7.97 -0.96 -4.44
N LYS A 230 -8.95 -0.90 -5.33
CA LYS A 230 -9.27 0.33 -6.08
C LYS A 230 -9.70 1.46 -5.14
N GLU A 231 -10.59 1.17 -4.20
CA GLU A 231 -11.04 2.14 -3.20
C GLU A 231 -9.89 2.64 -2.32
N VAL A 232 -9.03 1.73 -1.85
CA VAL A 232 -7.83 2.09 -1.08
C VAL A 232 -6.89 2.96 -1.90
N ALA A 233 -6.56 2.58 -3.13
CA ALA A 233 -5.68 3.37 -4.00
C ALA A 233 -6.22 4.79 -4.23
N GLN A 234 -7.53 4.94 -4.41
CA GLN A 234 -8.20 6.23 -4.53
C GLN A 234 -8.11 7.06 -3.25
N SER A 235 -8.42 6.47 -2.10
CA SER A 235 -8.31 7.15 -0.80
C SER A 235 -6.87 7.61 -0.53
N LEU A 236 -5.87 6.76 -0.79
CA LEU A 236 -4.46 7.11 -0.62
C LEU A 236 -4.04 8.28 -1.52
N ARG A 237 -4.51 8.30 -2.78
CA ARG A 237 -4.18 9.41 -3.69
C ARG A 237 -4.94 10.69 -3.34
N GLN A 238 -6.16 10.57 -2.82
CA GLN A 238 -6.93 11.71 -2.32
C GLN A 238 -6.21 12.37 -1.13
N GLU A 239 -5.80 11.61 -0.12
CA GLU A 239 -5.06 12.16 1.02
C GLU A 239 -3.71 12.76 0.59
N ALA A 240 -3.01 12.11 -0.35
CA ALA A 240 -1.79 12.65 -0.94
C ALA A 240 -2.01 14.02 -1.61
N THR A 241 -3.11 14.19 -2.33
CA THR A 241 -3.49 15.46 -2.96
C THR A 241 -3.82 16.53 -1.90
N VAL A 242 -4.47 16.15 -0.80
CA VAL A 242 -4.74 17.06 0.33
C VAL A 242 -3.43 17.54 0.98
N VAL A 243 -2.47 16.64 1.19
CA VAL A 243 -1.12 17.00 1.69
C VAL A 243 -0.42 17.96 0.73
N GLU A 244 -0.43 17.66 -0.57
CA GLU A 244 0.18 18.51 -1.61
C GLU A 244 -0.44 19.92 -1.64
N GLY A 245 -1.78 20.02 -1.56
CA GLY A 245 -2.50 21.29 -1.50
C GLY A 245 -2.18 22.08 -0.22
N THR A 246 -2.23 21.42 0.93
CA THR A 246 -1.94 22.05 2.23
C THR A 246 -0.48 22.53 2.31
N LEU A 247 0.44 21.75 1.74
CA LEU A 247 1.85 22.12 1.64
C LEU A 247 2.05 23.35 0.74
N LYS A 248 1.38 23.39 -0.42
CA LYS A 248 1.44 24.54 -1.34
C LYS A 248 0.96 25.82 -0.65
N ASP A 249 -0.15 25.75 0.08
CA ASP A 249 -0.68 26.89 0.83
C ASP A 249 0.26 27.31 1.97
N SER A 250 0.83 26.36 2.70
CA SER A 250 1.82 26.62 3.74
C SER A 250 3.04 27.36 3.17
N ILE A 251 3.64 26.84 2.08
CA ILE A 251 4.80 27.47 1.41
C ILE A 251 4.47 28.90 0.98
N ARG A 252 3.26 29.14 0.45
CA ARG A 252 2.83 30.49 0.05
C ARG A 252 2.80 31.44 1.26
N VAL A 253 2.10 31.06 2.34
CA VAL A 253 1.99 31.88 3.55
C VAL A 253 3.36 32.15 4.17
N TRP A 254 4.21 31.13 4.26
CA TRP A 254 5.57 31.28 4.79
C TRP A 254 6.46 32.16 3.88
N SER A 255 6.28 32.10 2.57
CA SER A 255 7.01 32.96 1.63
C SER A 255 6.56 34.42 1.74
N GLU A 256 5.25 34.69 1.83
CA GLU A 256 4.71 36.03 2.06
C GLU A 256 5.23 36.61 3.38
N TRP A 257 5.28 35.79 4.44
CA TRP A 257 5.81 36.22 5.74
C TRP A 257 7.32 36.48 5.70
N ARG A 258 8.08 35.64 4.99
CA ARG A 258 9.52 35.85 4.75
C ARG A 258 9.76 37.19 4.06
N ASP A 259 9.03 37.48 2.99
CA ASP A 259 9.21 38.71 2.21
C ASP A 259 8.83 39.95 3.02
N MET A 260 7.79 39.86 3.86
CA MET A 260 7.44 40.89 4.83
C MET A 260 8.57 41.12 5.85
N LEU A 261 9.14 40.06 6.43
CA LEU A 261 10.27 40.17 7.36
C LEU A 261 11.51 40.77 6.70
N GLN A 262 11.80 40.40 5.45
CA GLN A 262 12.89 40.99 4.66
C GLN A 262 12.70 42.50 4.50
N GLY A 263 11.47 42.93 4.18
CA GLY A 263 11.12 44.35 4.09
C GLY A 263 11.32 45.08 5.42
N GLN A 264 10.92 44.48 6.55
CA GLN A 264 11.10 45.07 7.89
C GLN A 264 12.58 45.20 8.27
N VAL A 265 13.41 44.21 7.96
CA VAL A 265 14.87 44.30 8.16
C VAL A 265 15.44 45.44 7.33
N ALA A 266 15.09 45.53 6.04
CA ALA A 266 15.57 46.59 5.16
C ALA A 266 15.15 48.00 5.64
N GLU A 267 13.93 48.14 6.16
CA GLU A 267 13.46 49.42 6.72
C GLU A 267 14.22 49.79 8.00
N LYS A 268 14.46 48.81 8.88
CA LYS A 268 15.30 49.04 10.08
C LYS A 268 16.73 49.40 9.72
N ASP A 269 17.31 48.82 8.68
CA ASP A 269 18.62 49.20 8.17
C ASP A 269 18.65 50.67 7.67
N LYS A 270 17.54 51.20 7.11
CA LYS A 270 17.42 52.62 6.75
C LYS A 270 17.31 53.52 7.99
N GLU A 271 16.47 53.16 8.95
CA GLU A 271 16.35 53.91 10.22
C GLU A 271 17.70 54.02 10.94
N ILE A 272 18.44 52.91 10.96
CA ILE A 272 19.81 52.82 11.48
C ILE A 272 20.74 53.82 10.78
N LYS A 273 20.74 53.87 9.44
CA LYS A 273 21.57 54.82 8.67
C LYS A 273 21.22 56.27 8.96
N ILE A 274 19.92 56.59 9.10
CA ILE A 274 19.46 57.93 9.46
C ILE A 274 19.96 58.31 10.85
N ALA A 275 19.84 57.41 11.82
CA ALA A 275 20.34 57.62 13.18
C ALA A 275 21.86 57.80 13.21
N ASP A 276 22.62 57.00 12.45
CA ASP A 276 24.08 57.14 12.33
C ASP A 276 24.46 58.50 11.71
N SER A 277 23.72 58.97 10.70
CA SER A 277 23.92 60.31 10.11
C SER A 277 23.64 61.43 11.12
N ALA A 278 22.55 61.34 11.88
CA ALA A 278 22.22 62.32 12.91
C ALA A 278 23.26 62.36 14.04
N ILE A 279 23.78 61.21 14.46
CA ILE A 279 24.88 61.10 15.43
C ILE A 279 26.12 61.83 14.89
N ASN A 280 26.49 61.58 13.62
CA ASN A 280 27.65 62.23 12.98
C ASN A 280 27.47 63.74 12.87
N GLU A 281 26.27 64.23 12.53
CA GLU A 281 25.97 65.66 12.45
C GLU A 281 26.08 66.35 13.82
N ILE A 282 25.53 65.75 14.88
CA ILE A 282 25.64 66.27 16.25
C ILE A 282 27.11 66.29 16.70
N GLN A 283 27.88 65.23 16.43
CA GLN A 283 29.30 65.16 16.75
C GLN A 283 30.12 66.23 16.03
N LEU A 284 29.83 66.47 14.74
CA LEU A 284 30.48 67.53 13.97
C LEU A 284 30.12 68.91 14.53
N SER A 285 28.85 69.15 14.87
CA SER A 285 28.38 70.40 15.46
C SER A 285 29.06 70.69 16.81
N LEU A 286 29.20 69.66 17.68
CA LEU A 286 29.95 69.76 18.92
C LEU A 286 31.42 70.15 18.68
N LYS A 287 32.09 69.49 17.72
CA LYS A 287 33.47 69.80 17.35
C LYS A 287 33.62 71.24 16.86
N LEU A 288 32.72 71.70 15.99
CA LEU A 288 32.76 73.05 15.43
C LEU A 288 32.47 74.15 16.48
N LYS A 289 31.67 73.86 17.51
CA LYS A 289 31.38 74.82 18.61
C LYS A 289 32.47 74.87 19.69
N GLY A 290 33.38 73.90 19.73
CA GLY A 290 34.51 73.91 20.66
C GLY A 290 35.41 75.14 20.51
N SER A 291 35.79 75.50 19.29
CA SER A 291 36.70 76.65 19.06
C SER A 291 36.08 78.00 19.43
N PRO A 292 34.83 78.34 19.03
CA PRO A 292 34.15 79.55 19.51
C PRO A 292 34.01 79.62 21.03
N LEU A 293 33.67 78.50 21.69
CA LEU A 293 33.56 78.46 23.15
C LEU A 293 34.91 78.74 23.80
N GLN A 294 35.98 78.10 23.33
CA GLN A 294 37.34 78.33 23.83
C GLN A 294 37.78 79.79 23.65
N LEU A 295 37.47 80.39 22.50
CA LEU A 295 37.76 81.80 22.24
C LEU A 295 37.03 82.73 23.21
N ALA A 296 35.73 82.52 23.41
CA ALA A 296 34.94 83.29 24.36
C ALA A 296 35.47 83.13 25.80
N LEU A 297 35.86 81.90 26.20
CA LEU A 297 36.44 81.62 27.51
C LEU A 297 37.79 82.34 27.69
N THR A 298 38.64 82.30 26.65
CA THR A 298 39.96 82.95 26.65
C THR A 298 39.81 84.47 26.74
N ARG A 299 38.89 85.05 25.96
CA ARG A 299 38.55 86.48 26.05
C ARG A 299 38.07 86.85 27.45
N GLN A 300 37.22 86.03 28.06
CA GLN A 300 36.67 86.28 29.40
C GLN A 300 37.78 86.26 30.46
N ASN A 301 38.70 85.30 30.36
CA ASN A 301 39.86 85.20 31.25
C ASN A 301 40.77 86.43 31.12
N GLN A 302 41.11 86.85 29.88
CA GLN A 302 41.91 88.06 29.69
C GLN A 302 41.25 89.31 30.27
N ARG A 303 39.94 89.47 30.04
CA ARG A 303 39.20 90.61 30.60
C ARG A 303 39.10 90.56 32.13
N GLY A 304 39.22 89.39 32.74
CA GLY A 304 39.30 89.22 34.19
C GLY A 304 40.62 89.69 34.82
N LEU A 305 41.66 89.94 34.01
CA LEU A 305 42.97 90.41 34.47
C LEU A 305 43.09 91.95 34.56
N ARG A 306 42.03 92.68 34.19
CA ARG A 306 42.03 94.15 34.22
C ARG A 306 42.16 94.65 35.68
N PRO A 307 43.08 95.59 35.97
CA PRO A 307 43.35 96.02 37.34
C PRO A 307 42.35 97.08 37.84
N GLY A 308 42.00 97.02 39.13
CA GLY A 308 41.24 98.07 39.82
C GLY A 308 39.91 98.42 39.15
N ILE A 309 39.67 99.71 38.89
CA ILE A 309 38.42 100.23 38.30
C ILE A 309 38.22 99.81 36.84
N GLU A 310 39.29 99.43 36.13
CA GLU A 310 39.23 98.95 34.74
C GLU A 310 38.62 97.54 34.61
N LEU A 311 38.40 96.83 35.74
CA LEU A 311 37.58 95.61 35.81
C LEU A 311 36.08 95.97 35.68
N CYS A 312 35.76 96.70 34.62
CA CYS A 312 34.47 97.26 34.36
C CYS A 312 33.52 96.21 33.76
N ASN A 313 32.30 96.18 34.29
CA ASN A 313 31.17 95.41 33.77
C ASN A 313 30.45 96.22 32.68
N ASP A 314 31.13 96.40 31.55
CA ASP A 314 30.65 97.18 30.42
C ASP A 314 29.81 96.35 29.44
N LYS A 315 29.32 97.01 28.38
CA LYS A 315 28.52 96.37 27.32
C LYS A 315 29.23 95.17 26.67
N ALA A 316 30.54 95.27 26.48
CA ALA A 316 31.30 94.17 25.89
C ALA A 316 31.43 92.99 26.89
N GLN A 317 31.48 93.26 28.20
CA GLN A 317 31.55 92.24 29.25
C GLN A 317 30.21 91.49 29.33
N HIS A 318 29.10 92.20 29.24
CA HIS A 318 27.77 91.62 29.12
C HIS A 318 27.61 90.77 27.85
N ALA A 319 28.04 91.27 26.69
CA ALA A 319 27.95 90.55 25.43
C ALA A 319 28.74 89.21 25.47
N LEU A 320 29.94 89.23 26.05
CA LEU A 320 30.78 88.04 26.19
C LEU A 320 30.18 87.02 27.16
N GLN A 321 29.56 87.48 28.25
CA GLN A 321 28.84 86.59 29.17
C GLN A 321 27.62 85.92 28.50
N ILE A 322 26.87 86.67 27.69
CA ILE A 322 25.74 86.14 26.92
C ILE A 322 26.23 85.11 25.89
N GLU A 323 27.30 85.42 25.13
CA GLU A 323 27.93 84.49 24.19
C GLU A 323 28.35 83.19 24.89
N LEU A 324 29.05 83.28 26.02
CA LEU A 324 29.47 82.12 26.83
C LEU A 324 28.28 81.29 27.31
N ASN A 325 27.24 81.93 27.85
CA ASN A 325 26.07 81.23 28.35
C ASN A 325 25.34 80.48 27.22
N ASN A 326 25.18 81.12 26.06
CA ASN A 326 24.53 80.52 24.89
C ASN A 326 25.33 79.37 24.30
N LEU A 327 26.66 79.51 24.20
CA LEU A 327 27.54 78.43 23.69
C LEU A 327 27.57 77.23 24.65
N LYS A 328 27.68 77.46 25.97
CA LYS A 328 27.61 76.40 26.98
C LYS A 328 26.26 75.68 26.96
N ALA A 329 25.15 76.42 26.93
CA ALA A 329 23.81 75.84 26.83
C ALA A 329 23.63 75.02 25.54
N SER A 330 24.14 75.51 24.41
CA SER A 330 24.12 74.77 23.14
C SER A 330 24.95 73.49 23.19
N MET A 331 26.14 73.52 23.81
CA MET A 331 26.97 72.30 23.97
C MET A 331 26.28 71.26 24.84
N LEU A 332 25.77 71.64 26.01
CA LEU A 332 25.05 70.73 26.90
C LEU A 332 23.81 70.12 26.22
N SER A 333 23.08 70.92 25.45
CA SER A 333 21.93 70.44 24.68
C SER A 333 22.33 69.42 23.61
N LEU A 334 23.41 69.70 22.85
CA LEU A 334 23.92 68.78 21.84
C LEU A 334 24.49 67.48 22.43
N GLU A 335 25.19 67.55 23.58
CA GLU A 335 25.68 66.38 24.31
C GLU A 335 24.52 65.49 24.77
N HIS A 336 23.47 66.08 25.35
CA HIS A 336 22.27 65.34 25.75
C HIS A 336 21.54 64.69 24.56
N GLN A 337 21.43 65.40 23.44
CA GLN A 337 20.83 64.83 22.23
C GLN A 337 21.70 63.72 21.62
N LEU A 338 23.03 63.82 21.72
CA LEU A 338 23.94 62.78 21.27
C LEU A 338 23.73 61.48 22.06
N ASP A 339 23.60 61.56 23.38
CA ASP A 339 23.36 60.38 24.22
C ASP A 339 22.01 59.73 23.91
N LYS A 340 20.94 60.54 23.76
CA LYS A 340 19.63 60.06 23.33
C LYS A 340 19.67 59.40 21.95
N ALA A 341 20.39 59.98 21.00
CA ALA A 341 20.53 59.43 19.64
C ALA A 341 21.28 58.09 19.66
N LYS A 342 22.37 57.99 20.44
CA LYS A 342 23.11 56.74 20.64
C LYS A 342 22.26 55.64 21.28
N ASP A 343 21.48 55.97 22.30
CA ASP A 343 20.59 55.00 22.95
C ASP A 343 19.46 54.54 22.03
N SER A 344 18.88 55.46 21.25
CA SER A 344 17.89 55.11 20.22
C SER A 344 18.50 54.18 19.16
N ARG A 345 19.71 54.49 18.69
CA ARG A 345 20.45 53.66 17.71
C ARG A 345 20.74 52.26 18.22
N ARG A 346 21.09 52.10 19.51
CA ARG A 346 21.27 50.80 20.17
C ARG A 346 19.99 49.99 20.22
N LYS A 347 18.84 50.63 20.51
CA LYS A 347 17.53 49.96 20.50
C LYS A 347 17.17 49.47 19.10
N MET A 348 17.38 50.29 18.06
CA MET A 348 17.17 49.91 16.67
C MET A 348 18.04 48.70 16.27
N ASP A 349 19.29 48.64 16.75
CA ASP A 349 20.19 47.50 16.49
C ASP A 349 19.65 46.18 17.06
N ASN A 350 19.16 46.22 18.30
CA ASN A 350 18.54 45.07 18.96
C ASN A 350 17.28 44.60 18.24
N ASP A 351 16.44 45.54 17.79
CA ASP A 351 15.22 45.23 17.05
C ASP A 351 15.54 44.64 15.67
N ARG A 352 16.55 45.19 14.98
CA ARG A 352 17.06 44.68 13.71
C ARG A 352 17.61 43.27 13.86
N TYR A 353 18.40 43.00 14.91
CA TYR A 353 18.89 41.65 15.21
C TYR A 353 17.75 40.65 15.45
N ARG A 354 16.71 41.05 16.20
CA ARG A 354 15.53 40.21 16.44
C ARG A 354 14.76 39.91 15.16
N LEU A 355 14.58 40.89 14.27
CA LEU A 355 13.92 40.70 12.98
C LEU A 355 14.74 39.82 12.05
N GLN A 356 16.06 40.04 12.00
CA GLN A 356 16.99 39.23 11.21
C GLN A 356 16.92 37.74 11.61
N ARG A 357 16.92 37.45 12.91
CA ARG A 357 16.83 36.06 13.39
C ARG A 357 15.48 35.41 13.03
N LYS A 358 14.38 36.16 13.09
CA LYS A 358 13.06 35.67 12.62
C LYS A 358 13.06 35.40 11.12
N PHE A 359 13.67 36.31 10.33
CA PHE A 359 13.80 36.16 8.89
C PHE A 359 14.58 34.90 8.52
N GLU A 360 15.73 34.66 9.15
CA GLU A 360 16.56 33.46 8.92
C GLU A 360 15.82 32.16 9.23
N ILE A 361 15.11 32.10 10.37
CA ILE A 361 14.27 30.95 10.73
C ILE A 361 13.17 30.72 9.68
N CYS A 362 12.49 31.79 9.28
CA CYS A 362 11.43 31.73 8.26
C CYS A 362 11.99 31.24 6.91
N GLN A 363 13.14 31.75 6.50
CA GLN A 363 13.83 31.37 5.26
C GLN A 363 14.22 29.88 5.28
N GLN A 364 14.82 29.39 6.36
CA GLN A 364 15.15 27.97 6.52
C GLN A 364 13.90 27.09 6.44
N ASN A 365 12.83 27.48 7.13
CA ASN A 365 11.56 26.75 7.12
C ASN A 365 10.93 26.68 5.71
N VAL A 366 11.00 27.76 4.91
CA VAL A 366 10.53 27.75 3.52
C VAL A 366 11.37 26.81 2.66
N ILE A 367 12.70 26.82 2.79
CA ILE A 367 13.59 25.95 2.02
C ILE A 367 13.27 24.48 2.31
N VAL A 368 13.10 24.12 3.59
CA VAL A 368 12.75 22.76 4.00
C VAL A 368 11.45 22.27 3.34
N ASP A 369 10.39 23.08 3.37
CA ASP A 369 9.11 22.70 2.78
C ASP A 369 9.13 22.73 1.23
N ASN A 370 9.76 23.75 0.64
CA ASN A 370 9.69 23.97 -0.80
C ASN A 370 10.68 23.13 -1.61
N GLU A 371 11.90 22.94 -1.11
CA GLU A 371 12.95 22.20 -1.82
C GLU A 371 13.01 20.75 -1.37
N VAL A 372 13.04 20.48 -0.05
CA VAL A 372 13.24 19.11 0.44
C VAL A 372 11.94 18.32 0.42
N LEU A 373 10.88 18.87 1.03
CA LEU A 373 9.64 18.13 1.22
C LEU A 373 8.91 17.86 -0.11
N ARG A 374 8.87 18.85 -1.02
CA ARG A 374 8.28 18.66 -2.36
C ARG A 374 9.00 17.58 -3.17
N ASN A 375 10.33 17.51 -3.08
CA ASN A 375 11.10 16.48 -3.77
C ASN A 375 10.85 15.08 -3.22
N ILE A 376 10.66 14.92 -1.92
CA ILE A 376 10.23 13.63 -1.34
C ILE A 376 8.81 13.28 -1.83
N ARG A 377 7.91 14.27 -1.81
CA ARG A 377 6.50 14.08 -2.22
C ARG A 377 6.33 13.76 -3.70
N SER A 378 7.20 14.22 -4.58
CA SER A 378 7.13 13.90 -6.01
C SER A 378 7.34 12.42 -6.32
N LEU A 379 7.93 11.67 -5.38
CA LEU A 379 8.11 10.22 -5.46
C LEU A 379 6.87 9.44 -5.01
N TYR A 380 5.83 10.11 -4.50
CA TYR A 380 4.64 9.42 -3.98
C TYR A 380 3.94 8.65 -5.12
N PRO A 381 3.59 7.36 -4.92
CA PRO A 381 3.03 6.54 -5.98
C PRO A 381 1.74 7.09 -6.59
N GLN A 382 1.58 6.90 -7.89
CA GLN A 382 0.34 7.19 -8.60
C GLN A 382 -0.74 6.14 -8.29
N GLU A 383 -2.01 6.48 -8.49
CA GLU A 383 -3.16 5.57 -8.26
C GLU A 383 -3.01 4.24 -9.01
N ILE A 384 -2.47 4.27 -10.24
CA ILE A 384 -2.23 3.07 -11.04
C ILE A 384 -1.19 2.14 -10.41
N GLN A 385 -0.12 2.70 -9.82
CA GLN A 385 0.91 1.94 -9.10
C GLN A 385 0.36 1.37 -7.78
N LEU A 386 -0.42 2.17 -7.04
CA LEU A 386 -1.10 1.74 -5.82
C LEU A 386 -2.14 0.63 -6.09
N SER A 387 -2.66 0.56 -7.31
CA SER A 387 -3.54 -0.50 -7.79
C SER A 387 -2.80 -1.77 -8.24
N GLY A 388 -1.46 -1.82 -8.07
CA GLY A 388 -0.63 -3.00 -8.34
C GLY A 388 -0.21 -3.15 -9.80
N PHE A 389 -0.39 -2.11 -10.61
CA PHE A 389 0.10 -2.10 -11.99
C PHE A 389 1.50 -1.47 -12.03
N LEU A 390 2.46 -2.23 -12.55
CA LEU A 390 3.77 -1.68 -12.86
C LEU A 390 3.62 -0.71 -14.04
N VAL A 391 3.87 0.56 -13.79
CA VAL A 391 4.12 1.52 -14.87
C VAL A 391 5.54 1.20 -15.34
N ASN A 392 5.70 0.68 -16.56
CA ASN A 392 7.01 0.56 -17.18
C ASN A 392 7.77 1.89 -16.96
N ASP A 393 9.02 1.83 -16.49
CA ASP A 393 9.92 2.99 -16.31
C ASP A 393 10.24 3.72 -17.65
N THR A 394 9.46 3.51 -18.72
CA THR A 394 9.63 4.08 -20.06
C THR A 394 9.08 5.50 -20.23
N LEU A 395 8.79 6.23 -19.15
CA LEU A 395 8.41 7.66 -19.23
C LEU A 395 9.32 8.59 -18.43
N LYS A 396 10.48 8.13 -17.95
CA LYS A 396 11.48 9.03 -17.35
C LYS A 396 12.35 9.78 -18.37
N HIS A 397 12.26 9.49 -19.68
CA HIS A 397 13.03 10.19 -20.73
C HIS A 397 12.14 10.63 -21.91
N SER A 398 11.36 11.69 -21.70
CA SER A 398 10.70 12.52 -22.72
C SER A 398 9.94 13.61 -21.96
N LYS A 399 10.31 14.89 -21.89
CA LYS A 399 11.22 15.76 -22.62
C LYS A 399 11.70 16.83 -21.65
#